data_AF-A0A963A569-F1
#
_entry.id   AF-A0A963A569-F1
#
_cell.length_a   1.000
_cell.length_b   1.000
_cell.length_c   1.000
_cell.angle_alpha   90.00
_cell.angle_beta   90.00
_cell.angle_gamma   90.00
#
_symmetry.space_group_name_H-M   'P 1'
#
loop_
_entity.id
_entity.type
_entity.pdbx_description
1 polymer ?
#
loop_
_entity_poly.entity_id
_entity_poly.type
_entity_poly.pdbx_seq_one_letter_code
_entity_poly.pdbx_strand_id
1 'polypeptide(L)' 'MTLPSNRLCGVIEGFYGRSWSFDTRLAYAGYLVRLGLNTCLYCPKSDPFLRKRWREHWPRQQWQ' A
#
# COMPACT_ATOMS: atom_id res chain seq x y z
N MET A 1 16.97 9.94 -17.69
CA MET A 1 15.56 9.57 -17.46
C MET A 1 15.35 8.18 -18.03
N THR A 2 15.15 7.18 -17.17
CA THR A 2 14.91 5.78 -17.56
C THR A 2 13.46 5.68 -18.05
N LEU A 3 13.22 5.00 -19.18
CA LEU A 3 11.87 4.76 -19.66
C LEU A 3 11.07 3.96 -18.61
N PRO A 4 9.76 4.24 -18.42
CA PRO A 4 8.96 3.53 -17.44
C PRO A 4 8.92 2.03 -17.77
N SER A 5 9.37 1.21 -16.82
CA SER A 5 9.26 -0.25 -16.91
C SER A 5 7.78 -0.65 -16.85
N ASN A 6 7.33 -1.45 -17.82
CA ASN A 6 5.99 -2.04 -17.83
C ASN A 6 5.83 -3.16 -16.77
N ARG A 7 6.90 -3.49 -16.03
CA ARG A 7 6.86 -4.47 -14.95
C ARG A 7 6.60 -3.79 -13.62
N LEU A 8 5.60 -4.27 -12.89
CA LEU A 8 5.36 -3.88 -11.50
C LEU A 8 6.44 -4.50 -10.61
N CYS A 9 7.20 -3.67 -9.90
CA CYS A 9 8.23 -4.07 -8.97
C CYS A 9 8.23 -3.14 -7.75
N GLY A 10 8.08 -3.72 -6.56
CA GLY A 10 8.04 -2.95 -5.32
C GLY A 10 7.51 -3.77 -4.14
N VAL A 11 6.72 -3.13 -3.27
CA VAL A 11 6.36 -3.67 -1.95
C VAL A 11 4.86 -3.97 -1.85
N ILE A 12 4.54 -5.01 -1.09
CA ILE A 12 3.18 -5.40 -0.71
C ILE A 12 3.04 -5.36 0.82
N GLU A 13 2.13 -4.55 1.35
CA GLU A 13 1.78 -4.53 2.79
C GLU A 13 0.82 -5.70 3.09
N GLY A 14 1.28 -6.95 2.94
CA GLY A 14 0.44 -8.14 2.94
C GLY A 14 0.42 -8.97 4.22
N PHE A 15 1.01 -8.48 5.31
CA PHE A 15 1.19 -9.24 6.56
C PHE A 15 -0.01 -9.12 7.51
N TYR A 16 -0.06 -10.03 8.48
CA TYR A 16 -0.99 -9.99 9.61
C TYR A 16 -0.44 -9.13 10.75
N GLY A 17 -1.33 -8.60 11.61
CA GLY A 17 -0.97 -7.78 12.76
C GLY A 17 -1.17 -6.28 12.50
N ARG A 18 -0.36 -5.46 13.17
CA ARG A 18 -0.50 -4.00 13.12
C ARG A 18 -0.08 -3.45 11.75
N SER A 19 -1.01 -2.81 11.04
CA SER A 19 -0.71 -2.11 9.79
C SER A 19 0.33 -1.01 9.99
N TRP A 20 1.04 -0.65 8.92
CA TRP A 20 1.90 0.52 8.93
C TRP A 20 1.08 1.80 9.11
N SER A 21 1.67 2.79 9.78
CA SER A 21 1.09 4.15 9.83
C SER A 21 1.18 4.80 8.45
N PHE A 22 0.37 5.83 8.24
CA PHE A 22 0.40 6.60 6.99
C PHE A 22 1.79 7.21 6.72
N ASP A 23 2.46 7.75 7.74
CA ASP A 23 3.81 8.32 7.61
C ASP A 23 4.84 7.28 7.15
N THR A 24 4.77 6.06 7.70
CA THR A 24 5.62 4.95 7.23
C THR A 24 5.34 4.64 5.76
N ARG A 25 4.08 4.74 5.31
CA ARG A 25 3.72 4.55 3.91
C ARG A 25 4.31 5.58 2.98
N LEU A 26 4.25 6.86 3.37
CA LEU A 26 4.90 7.94 2.63
C LEU A 26 6.42 7.76 2.59
N ALA A 27 7.03 7.39 3.72
CA ALA A 27 8.47 7.21 3.82
C ALA A 27 8.98 6.09 2.90
N TYR A 28 8.35 4.91 2.90
CA TYR A 28 8.79 3.83 2.02
C TYR A 28 8.45 4.13 0.55
N ALA A 29 7.35 4.82 0.24
CA ALA A 29 7.05 5.20 -1.14
C ALA A 29 8.17 6.06 -1.74
N GLY A 30 8.65 7.06 -0.98
CA GLY A 30 9.82 7.85 -1.38
C GLY A 30 11.12 7.03 -1.48
N TYR A 31 11.30 6.02 -0.62
CA TYR A 31 12.45 5.12 -0.69
C TYR A 31 12.42 4.23 -1.94
N LEU A 32 11.26 3.69 -2.32
CA LEU A 32 11.10 2.86 -3.51
C LEU A 32 11.45 3.62 -4.79
N VAL A 33 11.02 4.88 -4.90
CA VAL A 33 11.39 5.74 -6.04
C VAL A 33 12.90 5.90 -6.15
N ARG A 34 13.61 6.10 -5.04
CA ARG A 34 15.09 6.19 -5.03
C ARG A 34 15.77 4.90 -5.50
N LEU A 35 15.11 3.76 -5.36
CA LEU A 35 15.59 2.45 -5.83
C LEU A 35 15.12 2.11 -7.25
N GLY A 36 14.39 2.99 -7.93
CA GLY A 36 13.80 2.72 -9.24
C GLY A 36 12.64 1.71 -9.21
N LEU A 37 12.06 1.47 -8.03
CA LEU A 37 10.88 0.65 -7.83
C LEU A 37 9.62 1.51 -8.01
N ASN A 38 8.54 0.89 -8.49
CA ASN A 38 7.39 1.62 -9.04
C ASN A 38 6.04 1.21 -8.45
N THR A 39 6.00 0.29 -7.48
CA THR A 39 4.73 -0.30 -7.01
C THR A 39 4.66 -0.39 -5.49
N CYS A 40 3.53 0.04 -4.93
CA CYS A 40 3.16 -0.16 -3.53
C CYS A 40 1.75 -0.76 -3.50
N LEU A 41 1.59 -2.01 -3.07
CA LEU A 41 0.29 -2.65 -2.95
C LEU A 41 -0.22 -2.58 -1.51
N TYR A 42 -1.29 -1.83 -1.30
CA TYR A 42 -2.01 -1.74 -0.04
C TYR A 42 -2.91 -2.97 0.14
N CYS A 43 -2.54 -3.89 1.04
CA CYS A 43 -3.39 -5.04 1.38
C CYS A 43 -3.23 -5.57 2.83
N PRO A 44 -3.13 -4.69 3.85
CA PRO A 44 -2.91 -5.12 5.23
C PRO A 44 -4.03 -6.07 5.68
N LYS A 45 -3.66 -7.22 6.25
CA LYS A 45 -4.66 -8.25 6.60
C LYS A 45 -5.53 -7.88 7.80
N SER A 46 -5.15 -6.84 8.54
CA SER A 46 -5.93 -6.28 9.64
C SER A 46 -7.00 -5.29 9.19
N ASP A 47 -6.97 -4.81 7.94
CA ASP A 47 -8.08 -4.02 7.41
C ASP A 47 -9.28 -4.95 7.09
N PRO A 48 -10.42 -4.79 7.78
CA PRO A 48 -11.56 -5.65 7.56
C PRO A 48 -12.23 -5.43 6.20
N PHE A 49 -12.17 -4.22 5.64
CA PHE A 49 -12.78 -3.87 4.34
C PHE A 49 -11.98 -4.41 3.16
N LEU A 50 -10.71 -4.80 3.36
CA LEU A 50 -9.95 -5.60 2.40
C LEU A 50 -10.22 -7.10 2.50
N ARG A 51 -10.98 -7.55 3.50
CA ARG A 51 -11.20 -8.98 3.80
C ARG A 51 -12.63 -9.31 4.20
N LYS A 52 -12.92 -9.34 5.51
CA LYS A 52 -14.19 -9.88 6.05
C LYS A 52 -15.40 -9.07 5.60
N ARG A 53 -15.22 -7.77 5.37
CA ARG A 53 -16.24 -6.78 5.00
C ARG A 53 -15.99 -6.24 3.59
N TRP A 54 -15.45 -7.05 2.68
CA TRP A 54 -15.05 -6.61 1.34
C TRP A 54 -16.18 -6.02 0.47
N ARG A 55 -17.43 -6.33 0.79
CA ARG A 55 -18.62 -5.80 0.10
C ARG A 55 -19.05 -4.42 0.62
N GLU A 56 -18.46 -3.95 1.71
CA GLU A 56 -18.80 -2.69 2.34
C GLU A 56 -17.77 -1.63 1.99
N HIS A 57 -18.23 -0.38 1.86
CA HIS A 57 -17.31 0.75 1.74
C HIS A 57 -16.66 1.07 3.09
N TRP A 58 -15.42 1.58 3.06
CA TRP A 58 -14.84 2.23 4.23
C TRP A 58 -15.76 3.38 4.70
N PRO A 59 -15.88 3.60 6.02
CA PRO A 59 -16.57 4.75 6.57
C PRO A 59 -15.96 6.04 6.03
N ARG A 60 -16.77 7.07 5.76
CA ARG A 60 -16.28 8.34 5.18
C ARG A 60 -15.14 8.99 5.96
N GLN A 61 -15.12 8.85 7.28
CA GLN A 61 -14.05 9.41 8.14
C GLN A 61 -12.70 8.68 7.95
N GLN A 62 -12.72 7.45 7.45
CA GLN A 62 -11.55 6.62 7.16
C GLN A 62 -11.15 6.71 5.68
N TRP A 63 -11.96 7.36 4.85
CA TRP A 63 -11.64 7.68 3.48
C TRP A 63 -10.87 9.00 3.46
N GLN A 64 -9.54 8.92 3.42
CA GLN A 64 -8.64 10.06 3.27
C GLN A 64 -7.88 9.97 1.95
#